data_AF-A0A6M0FY39-F1
#
_entry.id   AF-A0A6M0FY39-F1
#
_cell.length_a   1.000
_cell.length_b   1.000
_cell.length_c   1.000
_cell.angle_alpha   90.00
_cell.angle_beta   90.00
_cell.angle_gamma   90.00
#
_symmetry.space_group_name_H-M   'P 1'
#
loop_
_entity.id
_entity.type
_entity.pdbx_description
1 polymer ?
#
loop_
_entity_poly.entity_id
_entity_poly.type
_entity_poly.pdbx_seq_one_letter_code
_entity_poly.pdbx_strand_id
1 'polypeptide(L)' 'MTTHFITTEIDLQESPTQLHQEIEAQLQKQGEPLRWSVTAVDTQQQKAQVEAIVIVEDQKPLNLPNTYYLTPTTYS' A
#
# COMPACT_ATOMS: atom_id res chain seq x y z
N MET A 1 -0.83 10.17 -5.37
CA MET A 1 0.13 9.06 -5.17
C MET A 1 1.01 9.47 -4.03
N THR A 2 1.07 8.64 -3.00
CA THR A 2 1.86 8.90 -1.80
C THR A 2 2.78 7.71 -1.56
N THR A 3 4.03 8.01 -1.19
CA THR A 3 5.04 6.99 -0.88
C THR A 3 5.12 6.83 0.63
N HIS A 4 5.07 5.59 1.09
CA HIS A 4 5.14 5.25 2.51
C HIS A 4 6.35 4.37 2.78
N PHE A 5 7.02 4.62 3.90
CA PHE A 5 7.97 3.68 4.48
C PHE A 5 7.25 2.88 5.56
N ILE A 6 7.29 1.56 5.48
CA ILE A 6 6.59 0.66 6.38
C ILE A 6 7.51 -0.43 6.92
N THR A 7 7.17 -0.93 8.11
CA THR A 7 7.78 -2.10 8.73
C THR A 7 6.70 -3.14 8.94
N THR A 8 6.98 -4.38 8.57
CA THR A 8 6.06 -5.51 8.76
C THR A 8 6.82 -6.74 9.24
N GLU A 9 6.13 -7.61 9.97
CA GLU A 9 6.63 -8.94 10.32
C GLU A 9 6.01 -9.97 9.37
N ILE A 10 6.83 -10.92 8.94
CA ILE A 10 6.46 -11.99 8.01
C ILE A 10 6.90 -13.31 8.63
N ASP A 11 6.01 -14.30 8.66
CA ASP A 11 6.38 -15.63 9.15
C ASP A 11 7.43 -16.26 8.23
N LEU A 12 8.45 -16.88 8.82
CA LEU A 12 9.47 -17.59 8.06
C LEU A 12 8.83 -18.75 7.29
N GLN A 13 9.27 -18.92 6.05
CA GLN A 13 8.78 -19.97 5.18
C GLN A 13 9.88 -21.02 4.96
N GLU A 14 9.47 -22.24 4.61
CA GLU A 14 10.38 -23.38 4.42
C GLU A 14 11.40 -23.16 3.29
N SER A 15 11.05 -22.32 2.31
CA SER A 15 11.94 -21.96 1.20
C SER A 15 12.09 -20.44 1.02
N PRO A 16 13.26 -19.97 0.55
CA PRO A 16 13.46 -18.56 0.23
C PRO A 16 12.45 -18.02 -0.80
N THR A 17 12.03 -18.84 -1.76
CA THR A 17 11.05 -18.45 -2.79
C THR A 17 9.67 -18.21 -2.18
N GLN A 18 9.21 -19.09 -1.29
CA GLN A 18 7.93 -18.89 -0.59
C GLN A 18 7.99 -17.66 0.32
N LEU A 19 9.11 -17.46 1.02
CA LEU A 19 9.29 -16.26 1.85
C LEU A 19 9.22 -15.00 1.01
N HIS A 20 9.91 -14.95 -0.13
CA HIS A 20 9.85 -13.83 -1.06
C HIS A 20 8.40 -13.55 -1.52
N GLN A 21 7.67 -14.59 -1.92
CA GLN A 21 6.27 -14.46 -2.35
C GLN A 21 5.36 -13.94 -1.23
N GLU A 22 5.54 -14.43 0.00
CA GLU A 22 4.75 -13.98 1.15
C GLU A 22 5.06 -12.53 1.51
N ILE A 23 6.34 -12.12 1.45
CA ILE A 23 6.73 -10.71 1.65
C ILE A 23 6.01 -9.81 0.64
N GLU A 24 6.14 -10.11 -0.66
CA GLU A 24 5.48 -9.35 -1.73
C GLU A 24 3.95 -9.29 -1.51
N ALA A 25 3.33 -10.43 -1.20
CA ALA A 25 1.89 -10.53 -0.97
C ALA A 25 1.42 -9.70 0.23
N GLN A 26 2.19 -9.64 1.32
CA GLN A 26 1.86 -8.84 2.50
C GLN A 26 2.08 -7.35 2.24
N LEU A 27 3.16 -6.96 1.56
CA LEU A 27 3.44 -5.57 1.20
C LEU A 27 2.37 -5.03 0.24
N GLN A 28 1.93 -5.84 -0.73
CA GLN A 28 0.88 -5.47 -1.70
C GLN A 28 -0.45 -5.08 -1.03
N LYS A 29 -0.74 -5.60 0.17
CA LYS A 29 -1.93 -5.21 0.95
C LYS A 29 -1.85 -3.78 1.47
N GLN A 30 -0.64 -3.22 1.60
CA GLN A 30 -0.38 -1.88 2.09
C GLN A 30 -0.11 -0.87 0.94
N GLY A 31 0.30 -1.35 -0.23
CA GLY A 31 0.56 -0.56 -1.43
C GLY A 31 1.46 -1.34 -2.40
N GLU A 32 1.71 -0.80 -3.59
CA GLU A 32 2.63 -1.44 -4.53
C GLU A 32 4.08 -1.34 -3.99
N PRO A 33 4.77 -2.46 -3.75
CA PRO A 33 6.13 -2.44 -3.23
C PRO A 33 7.12 -1.97 -4.31
N LEU A 34 7.91 -0.94 -3.98
CA LEU A 34 8.98 -0.45 -4.86
C LEU A 34 10.33 -1.05 -4.50
N ARG A 35 10.59 -1.22 -3.21
CA ARG A 35 11.81 -1.81 -2.66
C ARG A 35 11.56 -2.29 -1.23
N TRP A 36 12.17 -3.40 -0.85
CA TRP A 36 12.17 -3.87 0.52
C TRP A 36 13.47 -4.58 0.88
N SER A 37 13.66 -4.81 2.18
CA SER A 37 14.77 -5.60 2.73
C SER A 37 14.35 -6.26 4.03
N VAL A 38 14.79 -7.50 4.26
CA VAL A 38 14.73 -8.13 5.59
C VAL A 38 15.81 -7.47 6.46
N THR A 39 15.42 -6.89 7.60
CA THR A 39 16.32 -6.15 8.50
C THR A 39 16.62 -6.91 9.79
N ALA A 40 15.75 -7.83 10.19
CA ALA A 40 15.98 -8.75 11.30
C ALA A 40 15.29 -10.09 11.08
N VAL A 41 15.79 -11.13 11.73
CA VAL A 41 15.19 -12.48 11.74
C VAL A 41 15.16 -12.98 13.19
N ASP A 42 13.97 -13.30 13.67
CA ASP A 42 13.74 -13.97 14.95
C ASP A 42 13.42 -15.44 14.70
N THR A 43 14.37 -16.31 14.99
CA THR A 43 14.23 -17.76 14.83
C THR A 43 13.48 -18.42 15.97
N GLN A 44 13.28 -17.77 17.11
CA GLN A 44 12.45 -18.30 18.19
C GLN A 44 10.98 -18.13 17.87
N GLN A 45 10.61 -16.95 17.36
CA GLN A 45 9.24 -16.64 16.93
C GLN A 45 8.94 -17.08 15.50
N GLN A 46 9.96 -17.52 14.76
CA GLN A 46 9.87 -17.87 13.34
C GLN A 46 9.35 -16.72 12.48
N LYS A 47 9.93 -15.52 12.66
CA LYS A 47 9.54 -14.31 11.92
C LYS A 47 10.74 -13.57 11.33
N ALA A 48 10.52 -12.93 10.18
CA ALA A 48 11.40 -11.95 9.59
C ALA A 48 10.77 -10.55 9.70
N GLN A 49 11.57 -9.57 10.11
CA GLN A 49 11.20 -8.17 10.03
C GLN A 49 11.61 -7.61 8.67
N VAL A 50 10.65 -6.99 7.99
CA VAL A 50 10.84 -6.42 6.65
C VAL A 50 10.53 -4.93 6.70
N GLU A 51 11.46 -4.15 6.18
CA GLU A 51 11.28 -2.72 5.90
C GLU A 51 11.06 -2.53 4.40
N ALA A 52 10.08 -1.71 4.05
CA ALA A 52 9.68 -1.52 2.66
C ALA A 52 9.26 -0.08 2.35
N ILE A 53 9.45 0.30 1.09
CA ILE A 53 8.87 1.49 0.48
C ILE A 53 7.74 1.02 -0.41
N VAL A 54 6.52 1.49 -0.14
CA VAL A 54 5.33 1.22 -0.95
C VAL A 54 4.78 2.52 -1.54
N ILE A 55 4.17 2.43 -2.72
CA ILE A 55 3.40 3.52 -3.31
C ILE A 55 1.92 3.19 -3.24
N VAL A 56 1.15 4.16 -2.73
CA VAL A 56 -0.30 4.10 -2.67
C VAL A 56 -0.84 5.12 -3.66
N GLU A 57 -1.65 4.66 -4.61
CA GLU A 57 -2.40 5.57 -5.46
C GLU A 57 -3.45 6.28 -4.60
N ASP A 58 -3.32 7.61 -4.44
CA ASP A 58 -4.43 8.40 -3.92
C ASP A 58 -5.60 8.23 -4.87
N GLN A 59 -6.73 7.78 -4.33
CA GLN A 59 -7.97 7.80 -5.08
C GLN A 59 -8.18 9.23 -5.57
N LYS A 60 -8.13 9.40 -6.89
CA LYS A 60 -8.52 10.63 -7.59
C LYS A 60 -9.83 11.10 -6.94
N PRO A 61 -9.93 12.34 -6.40
CA PRO A 61 -11.16 12.77 -5.77
C PRO A 61 -12.30 12.53 -6.75
N LEU A 62 -13.34 11.86 -6.28
CA LEU A 62 -14.56 11.56 -7.03
C LEU A 62 -14.94 12.83 -7.80
N ASN A 63 -14.96 12.73 -9.13
CA ASN A 63 -15.37 13.82 -10.00
C ASN A 63 -16.82 14.19 -9.64
N LEU A 64 -17.00 15.17 -8.75
CA LEU A 64 -18.31 15.71 -8.43
C LEU A 64 -18.87 16.33 -9.72
N PRO A 65 -20.04 15.91 -10.21
CA PRO A 65 -20.58 16.47 -11.44
C PRO A 65 -20.83 17.97 -11.23
N ASN A 66 -20.18 18.80 -12.05
CA ASN A 66 -20.48 20.23 -12.16
C ASN A 66 -21.97 20.41 -12.50
N THR A 67 -22.79 20.59 -11.48
CA THR A 67 -24.19 21.01 -11.63
C THR A 67 -24.38 22.34 -10.93
N TYR A 68 -23.81 23.38 -11.55
CA TYR A 68 -24.17 24.76 -11.30
C TYR A 68 -24.44 25.46 -12.63
N TYR A 69 -25.61 25.20 -13.19
CA TYR A 69 -26.29 26.18 -14.05
C TYR A 69 -27.59 26.56 -13.35
N LEU A 70 -27.50 27.58 -12.49
CA LEU A 70 -28.67 28.35 -12.09
C LEU A 70 -29.11 29.12 -13.34
N THR A 71 -30.28 28.81 -13.89
CA THR A 71 -30.90 29.69 -14.89
C THR A 71 -31.29 31.00 -14.18
N PRO A 72 -31.04 32.17 -14.77
CA PRO A 72 -31.65 33.39 -14.27
C PRO A 72 -33.16 33.26 -14.49
N THR A 73 -33.92 33.19 -13.38
CA THR A 73 -35.35 33.44 -13.41
C THR A 73 -35.52 34.92 -13.71
N THR A 74 -35.82 35.26 -14.96
CA THR A 74 -36.24 36.63 -15.29
C THR A 74 -37.58 36.88 -14.61
N TYR A 75 -37.57 37.79 -13.64
CA TYR A 75 -38.76 38.42 -13.11
C TYR A 75 -39.16 39.58 -14.04
N SER A 76 -40.46 39.62 -14.37
CA SER A 76 -41.24 40.68 -15.05
C SER A 76 -41.16 40.72 -16.58
#